data_AF-A0AA38FE65-F1
#
_entry.id   AF-A0AA38FE65-F1
#
_cell.length_a   1.000
_cell.length_b   1.000
_cell.length_c   1.000
_cell.angle_alpha   90.00
_cell.angle_beta   90.00
_cell.angle_gamma   90.00
#
_symmetry.space_group_name_H-M   'P 1'
#
loop_
_entity.id
_entity.type
_entity.pdbx_description
1 polymer ?
#
loop_
_entity_poly.entity_id
_entity_poly.type
_entity_poly.pdbx_seq_one_letter_code
_entity_poly.pdbx_strand_id
1 'polypeptide(L)' 'FIDACGVLGVEHEDVSVRLFIETLQDNAADWFYDLPAGAITDWNTMRTQFESRFKPAED' A
#
# COMPACT_ATOMS: atom_id res chain seq x y z
N PHE A 1 24.62 9.05 -6.73
CA PHE A 1 23.55 9.63 -7.54
C PHE A 1 22.20 9.25 -6.92
N ILE A 2 21.93 9.75 -5.70
CA ILE A 2 20.59 9.80 -5.10
C ILE A 2 20.58 11.10 -4.30
N ASP A 3 20.33 12.19 -5.02
CA ASP A 3 19.97 13.51 -4.52
C ASP A 3 19.07 14.07 -5.63
N ALA A 4 17.81 13.62 -5.68
CA ALA A 4 16.94 13.93 -6.81
C ALA A 4 15.46 14.14 -6.47
N CYS A 5 15.00 13.77 -5.28
CA CYS A 5 13.67 14.18 -4.85
C CYS A 5 13.77 14.55 -3.39
N GLY A 6 13.09 15.62 -2.96
CA GLY A 6 12.92 16.01 -1.57
C GLY A 6 12.14 14.99 -0.74
N VAL A 7 12.56 13.72 -0.77
CA VAL A 7 12.09 12.57 0.03
C VAL A 7 12.79 12.59 1.40
N LEU A 8 13.07 13.77 1.93
CA LEU A 8 13.50 13.93 3.33
C LEU A 8 12.36 14.48 4.19
N GLY A 9 11.21 14.82 3.60
CA GLY A 9 10.06 15.37 4.32
C GLY A 9 8.68 14.88 3.86
N VAL A 10 8.62 13.97 2.87
CA VAL A 10 7.40 13.18 2.65
C VAL A 10 7.55 11.98 3.59
N GLU A 11 6.67 11.86 4.57
CA GLU A 11 6.70 10.74 5.51
C GLU A 11 6.82 9.45 4.70
N HIS A 12 7.82 8.64 5.03
CA HIS A 12 8.21 7.46 4.25
C HIS A 12 7.00 6.53 3.99
N GLU A 13 5.98 6.58 4.85
CA GLU A 13 4.73 5.85 4.76
C GLU A 13 3.84 6.30 3.58
N ASP A 14 3.71 7.61 3.31
CA ASP A 14 2.93 8.13 2.17
C ASP A 14 3.52 7.67 0.82
N VAL A 15 4.86 7.68 0.74
CA VAL A 15 5.58 7.21 -0.46
C VAL A 15 5.44 5.70 -0.60
N SER A 16 5.52 4.96 0.52
CA SER A 16 5.42 3.50 0.53
C SER A 16 4.05 3.01 0.07
N VAL A 17 2.95 3.61 0.56
CA VAL A 17 1.59 3.24 0.14
C VAL A 17 1.38 3.49 -1.35
N ARG A 18 1.79 4.66 -1.85
CA ARG A 18 1.66 5.00 -3.28
C ARG A 18 2.44 4.03 -4.16
N LEU A 19 3.70 3.75 -3.81
CA LEU A 19 4.51 2.79 -4.55
C LEU A 19 3.93 1.37 -4.50
N PHE A 20 3.38 0.96 -3.36
CA PHE A 20 2.83 -0.38 -3.20
C PHE A 20 1.54 -0.58 -4.01
N ILE A 21 0.67 0.44 -4.10
CA ILE A 21 -0.53 0.40 -4.96
C ILE A 21 -0.14 0.13 -6.42
N GLU A 22 0.95 0.75 -6.90
CA GLU A 22 1.46 0.53 -8.26
C GLU A 22 1.96 -0.91 -8.50
N THR A 23 2.31 -1.64 -7.44
CA THR A 23 2.73 -3.05 -7.55
C THR A 23 1.56 -4.04 -7.55
N LEU A 24 0.35 -3.60 -7.22
CA LEU A 24 -0.83 -4.47 -7.18
C LEU A 24 -1.23 -4.88 -8.61
N GLN A 25 -1.59 -6.15 -8.77
CA GLN A 25 -2.02 -6.72 -10.05
C GLN A 25 -3.30 -7.53 -9.86
N ASP A 26 -4.10 -7.62 -10.91
CA ASP A 26 -5.34 -8.42 -10.99
C ASP A 26 -6.23 -8.23 -9.75
N ASN A 27 -6.56 -9.33 -9.06
CA ASN A 27 -7.42 -9.37 -7.88
C ASN A 27 -6.94 -8.45 -6.74
N ALA A 28 -5.64 -8.16 -6.64
CA ALA A 28 -5.11 -7.25 -5.63
C ALA A 28 -5.37 -5.78 -5.97
N ALA A 29 -5.29 -5.44 -7.27
CA ALA A 29 -5.64 -4.10 -7.73
C ALA A 29 -7.15 -3.86 -7.59
N ASP A 30 -7.99 -4.80 -8.06
CA ASP A 30 -9.45 -4.72 -7.91
C ASP A 30 -9.87 -4.57 -6.44
N TRP A 31 -9.27 -5.35 -5.54
CA TRP A 31 -9.51 -5.21 -4.10
C TRP A 31 -9.23 -3.80 -3.59
N PHE A 32 -8.09 -3.21 -3.97
CA PHE A 32 -7.73 -1.88 -3.49
C PHE A 32 -8.69 -0.80 -4.01
N TYR A 33 -9.10 -0.88 -5.28
CA TYR A 33 -10.04 0.08 -5.88
C TYR A 33 -11.50 -0.08 -5.39
N ASP A 34 -11.86 -1.24 -4.85
CA ASP A 34 -13.17 -1.48 -4.23
C ASP A 34 -13.27 -0.91 -2.80
N LEU A 35 -12.15 -0.56 -2.17
CA LEU A 35 -12.14 0.00 -0.81
C LEU A 35 -12.75 1.41 -0.77
N PRO A 36 -13.47 1.77 0.31
CA PRO A 36 -13.98 3.12 0.47
C PRO A 36 -12.84 4.14 0.58
N ALA A 37 -13.08 5.36 0.11
CA ALA A 37 -12.11 6.44 0.21
C ALA A 37 -11.70 6.67 1.68
N GLY A 38 -10.40 6.67 1.95
CA GLY A 38 -9.86 6.78 3.32
C GLY A 38 -9.80 5.46 4.10
N ALA A 39 -10.07 4.30 3.48
CA ALA A 39 -9.87 3.00 4.11
C ALA A 39 -8.39 2.70 4.44
N ILE A 40 -7.47 3.30 3.69
CA ILE A 40 -6.03 3.18 3.87
C ILE A 40 -5.47 4.59 4.01
N THR A 41 -5.08 4.94 5.23
CA THR A 41 -4.49 6.23 5.58
C THR A 41 -2.99 6.15 5.76
N ASP A 42 -2.45 4.97 6.10
CA ASP A 42 -1.06 4.76 6.48
C ASP A 42 -0.58 3.37 6.04
N TRP A 43 0.74 3.17 6.02
CA TRP A 43 1.35 1.92 5.58
C TRP A 43 0.94 0.72 6.43
N ASN A 44 0.85 0.90 7.75
CA ASN A 44 0.47 -0.18 8.65
C ASN A 44 -0.94 -0.73 8.34
N THR A 45 -1.88 0.17 8.07
CA THR A 45 -3.25 -0.20 7.67
C THR A 45 -3.27 -0.93 6.32
N MET A 46 -2.52 -0.43 5.33
CA MET A 46 -2.38 -1.09 4.02
C MET A 46 -1.87 -2.51 4.17
N ARG A 47 -0.78 -2.68 4.92
CA ARG A 47 -0.14 -3.97 5.14
C ARG A 47 -1.06 -4.95 5.86
N THR A 48 -1.69 -4.55 6.97
CA THR A 48 -2.56 -5.45 7.75
C THR A 48 -3.75 -5.92 6.94
N GLN A 49 -4.42 -5.03 6.20
CA GLN A 49 -5.57 -5.43 5.39
C GLN A 49 -5.17 -6.32 4.21
N PHE A 50 -4.07 -5.98 3.53
CA PHE A 50 -3.55 -6.80 2.43
C PHE A 50 -3.19 -8.20 2.93
N GLU A 51 -2.44 -8.30 4.04
CA GLU A 51 -2.09 -9.58 4.65
C GLU A 51 -3.33 -10.36 5.08
N SER A 52 -4.33 -9.72 5.69
CA SER A 52 -5.57 -10.39 6.08
C SER A 52 -6.38 -10.92 4.88
N ARG A 53 -6.26 -10.30 3.72
CA ARG A 53 -7.04 -10.64 2.52
C ARG A 53 -6.34 -11.68 1.63
N PHE A 54 -5.03 -11.57 1.48
CA PHE A 54 -4.24 -12.36 0.53
C PHE A 54 -3.35 -13.41 1.17
N LYS A 55 -3.19 -13.45 2.50
CA LYS A 55 -2.53 -14.60 3.13
C LYS A 55 -3.38 -15.85 2.90
N PRO A 56 -2.76 -16.97 2.50
CA PRO A 56 -3.44 -18.25 2.53
C PRO A 56 -3.84 -18.56 3.98
N ALA A 57 -5.01 -19.15 4.18
CA ALA A 57 -5.36 -19.70 5.48
C ALA A 57 -4.30 -20.76 5.82
N GLU A 58 -3.54 -20.55 6.89
CA GLU A 58 -2.69 -21.61 7.46
C GLU A 58 -3.63 -22.73 7.95
N ASP A 59 -3.50 -23.91 7.35
CA ASP A 59 -4.12 -25.17 7.78
C ASP A 59 -3.22 -25.84 8.83
#